data_AF-K1GS33-F1
#
_entry.id   AF-K1GS33-F1
#
_cell.length_a   1.000
_cell.length_b   1.000
_cell.length_c   1.000
_cell.angle_alpha   90.00
_cell.angle_beta   90.00
_cell.angle_gamma   90.00
#
_symmetry.space_group_name_H-M   'P 1'
#
loop_
_entity.id
_entity.type
_entity.pdbx_description
1 polymer ?
#
loop_
_entity_poly.entity_id
_entity_poly.type
_entity_poly.pdbx_seq_one_letter_code
_entity_poly.pdbx_strand_id
1 'polypeptide(L)'
;EMEEKITVIVSELFSEYNYLINELVETDSDKFKRIINENANLSNLGRSLKFLTKILYEKYNKKVVVLIDEYDSPLVSAYINGYYEKAKDFFKTFYSTVLKDNSYLQMGVLTGIIRVIKAGIFSDLNNLSTYTILSDVYTDSYGLTEEEVEKSLKYYGIEQEISNVKDWYDGYKFGDSEVYNPWSILNFLRFKELRAYWVDTSGNDLIKDVLKKITKNTIEALERLFNGEGLKQNISGTSDLSKLLSEDEL
;
A
#
# COMPACT_ATOMS: atom_id res chain seq x y z
N GLU A 1 16.52 -15.56 -4.01
CA GLU A 1 15.87 -14.37 -4.59
C GLU A 1 15.07 -13.52 -3.60
N MET A 2 13.86 -13.91 -3.13
CA MET A 2 13.08 -13.06 -2.19
C MET A 2 13.86 -12.72 -0.91
N GLU A 3 14.48 -13.73 -0.30
CA GLU A 3 15.24 -13.57 0.95
C GLU A 3 16.45 -12.65 0.78
N GLU A 4 17.17 -12.77 -0.34
CA GLU A 4 18.31 -11.90 -0.66
C GLU A 4 17.84 -10.46 -0.84
N LYS A 5 16.76 -10.23 -1.61
CA LYS A 5 16.18 -8.88 -1.80
C LYS A 5 15.77 -8.25 -0.47
N ILE A 6 15.09 -9.00 0.40
CA ILE A 6 14.71 -8.52 1.75
C ILE A 6 15.95 -8.20 2.58
N THR A 7 16.96 -9.07 2.56
CA THR A 7 18.22 -8.87 3.30
C THR A 7 18.90 -7.57 2.89
N VAL A 8 19.03 -7.33 1.58
CA VAL A 8 19.65 -6.11 1.04
C VAL A 8 18.87 -4.87 1.44
N ILE A 9 17.55 -4.84 1.23
CA ILE A 9 16.72 -3.66 1.56
C ILE A 9 16.78 -3.33 3.06
N VAL A 10 16.70 -4.34 3.93
CA VAL A 10 16.80 -4.12 5.38
C VAL A 10 18.21 -3.68 5.78
N SER A 11 19.25 -4.19 5.11
CA SER A 11 20.63 -3.75 5.31
C SER A 11 20.81 -2.27 4.93
N GLU A 12 20.28 -1.86 3.79
CA GLU A 12 20.31 -0.47 3.32
C GLU A 12 19.61 0.47 4.33
N LEU A 13 18.41 0.10 4.78
CA LEU A 13 17.69 0.84 5.81
C LEU A 13 18.51 1.00 7.09
N PHE A 14 19.17 -0.06 7.57
CA PHE A 14 19.99 0.01 8.77
C PHE A 14 21.28 0.82 8.57
N SER A 15 21.82 0.82 7.34
CA SER A 15 23.03 1.56 6.99
C SER A 15 22.84 3.08 7.11
N GLU A 16 21.63 3.59 6.92
CA GLU A 16 21.28 5.00 7.20
C GLU A 16 21.53 5.39 8.67
N TYR A 17 21.53 4.41 9.58
CA TYR A 17 21.69 4.59 11.02
C TYR A 17 23.05 4.08 11.54
N ASN A 18 24.03 3.87 10.64
CA ASN A 18 25.36 3.35 10.99
C ASN A 18 26.08 4.19 12.07
N TYR A 19 25.82 5.49 12.13
CA TYR A 19 26.37 6.39 13.16
C TYR A 19 26.00 5.98 14.59
N LEU A 20 24.93 5.19 14.79
CA LEU A 20 24.48 4.74 16.10
C LEU A 20 25.31 3.58 16.65
N ILE A 21 26.03 2.82 15.82
CA ILE A 21 26.67 1.55 16.22
C ILE A 21 27.59 1.70 17.45
N ASN A 22 28.36 2.79 17.50
CA ASN A 22 29.35 3.00 18.57
C ASN A 22 28.72 3.43 19.90
N GLU A 23 27.44 3.76 19.90
CA GLU A 23 26.67 4.15 21.09
C GLU A 23 25.82 2.99 21.65
N LEU A 24 25.74 1.88 20.92
CA LEU A 24 24.98 0.71 21.34
C LEU A 24 25.76 -0.13 22.34
N VAL A 25 25.03 -0.81 23.22
CA VAL A 25 25.61 -1.91 24.01
C VAL A 25 26.11 -3.01 23.08
N GLU A 26 27.16 -3.72 23.49
CA GLU A 26 27.88 -4.71 22.67
C GLU A 26 26.95 -5.69 21.95
N THR A 27 26.01 -6.29 22.68
CA THR A 27 25.05 -7.26 22.12
C THR A 27 24.12 -6.68 21.04
N ASP A 28 23.76 -5.40 21.13
CA ASP A 28 22.91 -4.74 20.13
C ASP A 28 23.74 -4.21 18.96
N SER A 29 24.95 -3.72 19.22
CA SER A 29 25.96 -3.43 18.18
C SER A 29 26.20 -4.66 17.30
N ASP A 30 26.35 -5.84 17.89
CA ASP A 30 26.58 -7.08 17.12
C ASP A 30 25.40 -7.47 16.24
N LYS A 31 24.17 -7.36 16.77
CA LYS A 31 22.95 -7.59 15.97
C LYS A 31 22.85 -6.60 14.82
N PHE A 32 23.12 -5.33 15.09
CA PHE A 32 23.07 -4.24 14.11
C PHE A 32 24.08 -4.46 12.99
N LYS A 33 25.33 -4.81 13.34
CA LYS A 33 26.40 -5.16 12.38
C LYS A 33 26.04 -6.38 11.54
N ARG A 34 25.42 -7.41 12.13
CA ARG A 34 24.96 -8.58 11.36
C ARG A 34 23.92 -8.23 10.30
N ILE A 35 23.04 -7.27 10.58
CA ILE A 35 22.04 -6.80 9.61
C ILE A 35 22.71 -6.03 8.48
N ILE A 36 23.57 -5.06 8.78
CA ILE A 36 24.31 -4.26 7.76
C ILE A 36 25.23 -5.13 6.92
N ASN A 37 25.87 -6.14 7.52
CA ASN A 37 26.75 -7.04 6.78
C ASN A 37 25.99 -8.17 6.09
N GLU A 38 24.65 -8.08 5.96
CA GLU A 38 23.81 -9.06 5.27
C GLU A 38 23.95 -10.51 5.81
N ASN A 39 24.35 -10.65 7.07
CA ASN A 39 24.61 -11.93 7.74
C ASN A 39 23.48 -12.32 8.71
N ALA A 40 22.38 -11.57 8.73
CA ALA A 40 21.21 -11.86 9.53
C ALA A 40 20.30 -12.88 8.85
N ASN A 41 19.80 -13.87 9.59
CA ASN A 41 18.81 -14.80 9.05
C ASN A 41 17.40 -14.16 9.00
N LEU A 42 16.46 -14.78 8.28
CA LEU A 42 15.08 -14.29 8.16
C LEU A 42 14.37 -14.08 9.50
N SER A 43 14.65 -14.89 10.52
CA SER A 43 14.05 -14.73 11.85
C SER A 43 14.54 -13.47 12.55
N ASN A 44 15.80 -13.09 12.34
CA ASN A 44 16.37 -11.82 12.81
C ASN A 44 15.81 -10.64 11.99
N LEU A 45 15.78 -10.75 10.66
CA LEU A 45 15.22 -9.73 9.78
C LEU A 45 13.74 -9.47 10.06
N GLY A 46 12.96 -10.52 10.34
CA GLY A 46 11.55 -10.43 10.74
C GLY A 46 11.30 -9.65 12.03
N ARG A 47 12.33 -9.34 12.83
CA ARG A 47 12.23 -8.52 14.06
C ARG A 47 13.03 -7.22 13.97
N SER A 48 13.61 -6.94 12.80
CA SER A 48 14.55 -5.83 12.60
C SER A 48 13.88 -4.48 12.80
N LEU A 49 12.65 -4.26 12.32
CA LEU A 49 11.95 -2.98 12.54
C LEU A 49 11.69 -2.71 14.03
N LYS A 50 11.24 -3.72 14.80
CA LYS A 50 11.08 -3.58 16.25
C LYS A 50 12.41 -3.22 16.91
N PHE A 51 13.49 -3.90 16.51
CA PHE A 51 14.83 -3.61 16.99
C PHE A 51 15.26 -2.17 16.66
N LEU A 52 15.05 -1.71 15.43
CA LEU A 52 15.37 -0.34 15.04
C LEU A 52 14.56 0.68 15.85
N THR A 53 13.26 0.45 16.08
CA THR A 53 12.46 1.37 16.92
C THR A 53 12.98 1.46 18.36
N LYS A 54 13.50 0.37 18.92
CA LYS A 54 14.17 0.37 20.23
C LYS A 54 15.40 1.26 20.19
N ILE A 55 16.30 1.03 19.22
CA ILE A 55 17.56 1.77 19.11
C ILE A 55 17.32 3.28 18.95
N LEU A 56 16.36 3.66 18.11
CA LEU A 56 15.98 5.07 17.92
C LEU A 56 15.38 5.67 19.20
N TYR A 57 14.54 4.92 19.92
CA TYR A 57 14.01 5.38 21.20
C TYR A 57 15.13 5.59 22.22
N GLU A 58 16.08 4.67 22.36
CA GLU A 58 17.19 4.79 23.31
C GLU A 58 18.09 6.00 22.99
N LYS A 59 18.33 6.27 21.71
CA LYS A 59 19.13 7.43 21.27
C LYS A 59 18.42 8.76 21.51
N TYR A 60 17.14 8.84 21.14
CA TYR A 60 16.42 10.12 21.06
C TYR A 60 15.46 10.37 22.22
N ASN A 61 15.26 9.37 23.08
CA ASN A 61 14.27 9.36 24.17
C ASN A 61 12.86 9.78 23.69
N LYS A 62 12.50 9.35 22.48
CA LYS A 62 11.23 9.65 21.82
C LYS A 62 10.68 8.40 21.19
N LYS A 63 9.37 8.17 21.39
CA LYS A 63 8.66 7.08 20.71
C LYS A 63 8.67 7.29 19.20
N VAL A 64 8.78 6.20 18.46
CA VAL A 64 8.97 6.18 17.01
C VAL A 64 7.64 6.09 16.29
N VAL A 65 7.49 6.84 15.20
CA VAL A 65 6.38 6.68 14.25
C VAL A 65 6.88 5.80 13.10
N VAL A 66 6.12 4.76 12.75
CA VAL A 66 6.46 3.85 11.65
C VAL A 66 5.45 4.05 10.53
N LEU A 67 5.93 4.44 9.34
CA LEU A 67 5.12 4.59 8.14
C LEU A 67 5.49 3.46 7.19
N ILE A 68 4.50 2.67 6.76
CA ILE A 68 4.70 1.55 5.85
C ILE A 68 3.81 1.78 4.65
N ASP A 69 4.43 2.15 3.53
CA ASP A 69 3.73 2.26 2.27
C ASP A 69 3.68 0.92 1.54
N GLU A 70 2.63 0.73 0.75
CA GLU A 70 2.34 -0.45 -0.05
C GLU A 70 2.60 -1.79 0.67
N TYR A 71 2.11 -1.91 1.91
CA TYR A 71 2.40 -3.07 2.78
C TYR A 71 1.96 -4.42 2.16
N ASP A 72 1.01 -4.39 1.23
CA ASP A 72 0.43 -5.53 0.53
C ASP A 72 1.23 -5.98 -0.70
N SER A 73 2.01 -5.08 -1.30
CA SER A 73 2.74 -5.31 -2.56
C SER A 73 3.64 -6.55 -2.53
N PRO A 74 4.46 -6.80 -1.47
CA PRO A 74 5.29 -7.99 -1.40
C PRO A 74 4.48 -9.30 -1.38
N LEU A 75 3.29 -9.29 -0.79
CA LEU A 75 2.41 -10.46 -0.68
C LEU A 75 1.69 -10.73 -2.00
N VAL A 76 1.29 -9.69 -2.73
CA VAL A 76 0.75 -9.81 -4.09
C VAL A 76 1.80 -10.39 -5.03
N SER A 77 3.02 -9.87 -5.00
CA SER A 77 4.14 -10.41 -5.79
C SER A 77 4.44 -11.87 -5.43
N ALA A 78 4.45 -12.20 -4.14
CA ALA A 78 4.64 -13.58 -3.69
C ALA A 78 3.56 -14.54 -4.16
N TYR A 79 2.32 -14.07 -4.25
CA TYR A 79 1.22 -14.85 -4.83
C TYR A 79 1.46 -15.14 -6.31
N ILE A 80 1.70 -14.11 -7.12
CA ILE A 80 1.93 -14.23 -8.58
C ILE A 80 3.08 -15.19 -8.88
N ASN A 81 4.13 -15.15 -8.05
CA ASN A 81 5.32 -15.97 -8.22
C ASN A 81 5.29 -17.31 -7.47
N GLY A 82 4.18 -17.67 -6.81
CA GLY A 82 3.95 -19.00 -6.22
C GLY A 82 4.66 -19.29 -4.89
N TYR A 83 5.08 -18.27 -4.14
CA TYR A 83 5.74 -18.44 -2.82
C TYR A 83 5.01 -17.73 -1.66
N TYR A 84 3.70 -17.52 -1.82
CA TYR A 84 2.85 -16.77 -0.90
C TYR A 84 2.97 -17.15 0.58
N GLU A 85 2.83 -18.43 0.95
CA GLU A 85 2.83 -18.82 2.38
C GLU A 85 4.16 -18.48 3.07
N LYS A 86 5.29 -18.64 2.37
CA LYS A 86 6.61 -18.29 2.90
C LYS A 86 6.77 -16.78 3.12
N ALA A 87 6.27 -15.97 2.18
CA ALA A 87 6.28 -14.52 2.31
C ALA A 87 5.33 -14.06 3.43
N LYS A 88 4.13 -14.64 3.49
CA LYS A 88 3.11 -14.36 4.49
C LYS A 88 3.63 -14.56 5.92
N ASP A 89 4.31 -15.66 6.20
CA ASP A 89 4.87 -15.93 7.53
C ASP A 89 5.96 -14.91 7.92
N PHE A 90 6.82 -14.55 6.97
CA PHE A 90 7.84 -13.53 7.17
C PHE A 90 7.19 -12.16 7.44
N PHE A 91 6.32 -11.67 6.56
CA PHE A 91 5.71 -10.34 6.67
C PHE A 91 4.75 -10.24 7.85
N LYS A 92 4.06 -11.33 8.22
CA LYS A 92 3.31 -11.42 9.48
C LYS A 92 4.21 -11.06 10.66
N THR A 93 5.39 -11.68 10.75
CA THR A 93 6.35 -11.40 11.83
C THR A 93 6.93 -9.99 11.72
N PHE A 94 7.34 -9.60 10.52
CA PHE A 94 7.97 -8.32 10.21
C PHE A 94 7.10 -7.12 10.63
N TYR A 95 5.82 -7.13 10.26
CA TYR A 95 4.90 -6.07 10.61
C TYR A 95 4.33 -6.20 12.03
N SER A 96 3.89 -7.40 12.44
CA SER A 96 3.26 -7.56 13.76
C SER A 96 4.21 -7.26 14.91
N THR A 97 5.50 -7.60 14.79
CA THR A 97 6.46 -7.40 15.89
C THR A 97 6.73 -5.93 16.19
N VAL A 98 6.71 -5.06 15.16
CA VAL A 98 6.91 -3.61 15.34
C VAL A 98 5.61 -2.90 15.72
N LEU A 99 4.44 -3.39 15.26
CA LEU A 99 3.13 -2.76 15.49
C LEU A 99 2.41 -3.23 16.76
N LYS A 100 2.72 -4.43 17.26
CA LYS A 100 2.10 -5.03 18.44
C LYS A 100 3.06 -5.04 19.63
N ASP A 101 2.55 -4.70 20.81
CA ASP A 101 3.27 -4.79 22.08
C ASP A 101 4.68 -4.18 21.99
N ASN A 102 4.79 -3.06 21.28
CA ASN A 102 6.03 -2.32 21.09
C ASN A 102 5.98 -1.03 21.91
N SER A 103 6.59 -1.05 23.10
CA SER A 103 6.65 0.10 24.01
C SER A 103 7.36 1.32 23.41
N TYR A 104 8.19 1.11 22.38
CA TYR A 104 8.95 2.15 21.70
C TYR A 104 8.15 2.82 20.56
N LEU A 105 7.01 2.24 20.16
CA LEU A 105 6.17 2.79 19.10
C LEU A 105 5.23 3.86 19.67
N GLN A 106 5.13 4.97 18.94
CA GLN A 106 4.09 5.99 19.15
C GLN A 106 2.84 5.65 18.35
N MET A 107 3.00 5.41 17.06
CA MET A 107 1.94 5.11 16.11
C MET A 107 2.53 4.42 14.87
N GLY A 108 1.76 3.52 14.27
CA GLY A 108 2.04 2.96 12.96
C GLY A 108 0.97 3.38 11.95
N VAL A 109 1.37 3.74 10.74
CA VAL A 109 0.46 4.01 9.62
C VAL A 109 0.84 3.08 8.48
N LEU A 110 -0.17 2.40 7.92
CA LEU A 110 0.01 1.49 6.80
C LEU A 110 -0.88 1.93 5.65
N THR A 111 -0.32 2.02 4.46
CA THR A 111 -1.03 2.27 3.20
C THR A 111 -0.85 1.09 2.27
N GLY A 112 -1.89 0.79 1.50
CA GLY A 112 -1.93 -0.37 0.62
C GLY A 112 -3.24 -0.44 -0.14
N ILE A 113 -3.27 -1.23 -1.20
CA ILE A 113 -4.42 -1.33 -2.10
C ILE A 113 -5.34 -2.46 -1.64
N ILE A 114 -4.77 -3.62 -1.36
CA ILE A 114 -5.47 -4.84 -1.00
C ILE A 114 -5.48 -5.01 0.52
N ARG A 115 -6.64 -5.34 1.07
CA ARG A 115 -6.76 -5.73 2.48
C ARG A 115 -6.21 -7.13 2.71
N VAL A 116 -4.90 -7.22 2.97
CA VAL A 116 -4.26 -8.48 3.37
C VAL A 116 -4.47 -8.80 4.85
N ILE A 117 -5.04 -7.87 5.62
CA ILE A 117 -5.39 -8.01 7.05
C ILE A 117 -6.13 -9.32 7.36
N LYS A 118 -7.04 -9.75 6.47
CA LYS A 118 -7.78 -11.01 6.64
C LYS A 118 -7.06 -12.28 6.21
N ALA A 119 -5.95 -12.17 5.46
CA ALA A 119 -5.11 -13.32 5.13
C ALA A 119 -4.26 -13.80 6.32
N GLY A 120 -4.52 -13.29 7.53
CA GLY A 120 -3.92 -13.76 8.78
C GLY A 120 -2.61 -13.07 9.16
N ILE A 121 -2.07 -12.16 8.35
CA ILE A 121 -0.83 -11.41 8.66
C ILE A 121 -1.02 -10.44 9.85
N PHE A 122 -2.24 -9.96 10.04
CA PHE A 122 -2.62 -9.03 11.11
C PHE A 122 -3.70 -9.60 12.02
N SER A 123 -3.94 -10.92 11.98
CA SER A 123 -4.91 -11.60 12.86
C SER A 123 -4.67 -11.32 14.33
N ASP A 124 -3.41 -11.07 14.68
CA ASP A 124 -2.97 -10.92 16.05
C ASP A 124 -2.94 -9.44 16.48
N LEU A 125 -3.20 -8.49 15.57
CA LEU A 125 -3.30 -7.06 15.89
C LEU A 125 -4.71 -6.71 16.35
N ASN A 126 -4.84 -6.33 17.62
CA ASN A 126 -6.11 -5.89 18.23
C ASN A 126 -6.22 -4.36 18.35
N ASN A 127 -5.26 -3.62 17.81
CA ASN A 127 -5.11 -2.17 17.90
C ASN A 127 -5.21 -1.44 16.55
N LEU A 128 -5.70 -2.12 15.51
CA LEU A 128 -5.78 -1.57 14.15
C LEU A 128 -7.09 -0.81 13.93
N SER A 129 -6.98 0.45 13.50
CA SER A 129 -8.09 1.20 12.89
C SER A 129 -7.90 1.18 11.38
N THR A 130 -8.93 0.86 10.61
CA THR A 130 -8.82 0.76 9.15
C THR A 130 -9.82 1.66 8.46
N TYR A 131 -9.30 2.54 7.60
CA TYR A 131 -10.07 3.48 6.79
C TYR A 131 -9.89 3.09 5.32
N THR A 132 -10.99 2.81 4.64
CA THR A 132 -11.03 2.46 3.21
C THR A 132 -11.78 3.54 2.44
N ILE A 133 -11.77 3.41 1.11
CA ILE A 133 -12.61 4.21 0.21
C ILE A 133 -14.13 4.16 0.50
N LEU A 134 -14.57 3.21 1.34
CA LEU A 134 -15.96 3.08 1.79
C LEU A 134 -16.21 3.69 3.18
N SER A 135 -15.18 4.28 3.80
CA SER A 135 -15.27 4.90 5.11
C SER A 135 -15.64 6.38 4.98
N ASP A 136 -16.41 6.89 5.94
CA ASP A 136 -16.79 8.31 6.00
C ASP A 136 -15.68 9.21 6.59
N VAL A 137 -14.45 8.69 6.66
CA VAL A 137 -13.28 9.38 7.22
C VAL A 137 -12.19 9.40 6.16
N TYR A 138 -11.51 10.54 6.01
CA TYR A 138 -10.49 10.77 4.98
C TYR A 138 -11.00 10.67 3.54
N THR A 139 -12.29 10.94 3.33
CA THR A 139 -12.97 10.83 2.03
C THR A 139 -12.32 11.68 0.94
N ASP A 140 -11.78 12.84 1.30
CA ASP A 140 -11.09 13.78 0.42
C ASP A 140 -9.58 13.49 0.27
N SER A 141 -9.03 12.54 1.04
CA SER A 141 -7.58 12.35 1.17
C SER A 141 -7.00 11.36 0.15
N TYR A 142 -7.85 10.72 -0.66
CA TYR A 142 -7.45 9.72 -1.66
C TYR A 142 -7.21 10.30 -3.07
N GLY A 143 -7.42 11.60 -3.25
CA GLY A 143 -7.27 12.29 -4.53
C GLY A 143 -7.09 13.80 -4.35
N LEU A 144 -7.29 14.55 -5.43
CA LEU A 144 -7.36 16.02 -5.36
C LEU A 144 -8.83 16.44 -5.33
N THR A 145 -9.17 17.37 -4.45
CA THR A 145 -10.52 17.96 -4.40
C THR A 145 -10.78 18.90 -5.59
N GLU A 146 -12.05 19.16 -5.91
CA GLU A 146 -12.41 20.14 -6.95
C GLU A 146 -11.78 21.52 -6.67
N GLU A 147 -11.78 21.97 -5.41
CA GLU A 147 -11.15 23.23 -5.00
C GLU A 147 -9.64 23.25 -5.26
N GLU A 148 -8.92 22.16 -5.00
CA GLU A 148 -7.48 22.05 -5.27
C GLU A 148 -7.19 22.05 -6.78
N VAL A 149 -8.02 21.38 -7.57
CA VAL A 149 -7.91 21.35 -9.03
C VAL A 149 -8.17 22.74 -9.60
N GLU A 150 -9.25 23.41 -9.23
CA GLU A 150 -9.57 24.76 -9.68
C GLU A 150 -8.45 25.75 -9.34
N LYS A 151 -7.94 25.71 -8.10
CA LYS A 151 -6.79 26.54 -7.68
C LYS A 151 -5.56 26.27 -8.53
N SER A 152 -5.28 25.00 -8.80
CA SER A 152 -4.13 24.60 -9.62
C SER A 152 -4.28 25.09 -11.07
N LEU A 153 -5.44 24.92 -11.69
CA LEU A 153 -5.70 25.40 -13.05
C LEU A 153 -5.55 26.92 -13.15
N LYS A 154 -6.12 27.65 -12.19
CA LYS A 154 -6.00 29.11 -12.11
C LYS A 154 -4.56 29.57 -11.93
N TYR A 155 -3.77 28.88 -11.09
CA TYR A 155 -2.36 29.19 -10.91
C TYR A 155 -1.56 29.12 -12.23
N TYR A 156 -1.92 28.18 -13.10
CA TYR A 156 -1.32 28.04 -14.43
C TYR A 156 -2.03 28.83 -15.54
N GLY A 157 -3.06 29.63 -15.24
CA GLY A 157 -3.80 30.44 -16.20
C GLY A 157 -4.59 29.63 -17.23
N ILE A 158 -5.11 28.46 -16.83
CA ILE A 158 -5.87 27.54 -17.68
C ILE A 158 -7.22 27.15 -17.04
N GLU A 159 -7.80 28.03 -16.22
CA GLU A 159 -9.08 27.78 -15.54
C GLU A 159 -10.24 27.42 -16.49
N GLN A 160 -10.19 27.86 -17.75
CA GLN A 160 -11.20 27.52 -18.76
C GLN A 160 -11.30 26.02 -19.06
N GLU A 161 -10.26 25.24 -18.74
CA GLU A 161 -10.21 23.80 -18.99
C GLU A 161 -10.92 22.96 -17.92
N ILE A 162 -11.47 23.57 -16.86
CA ILE A 162 -12.07 22.83 -15.73
C ILE A 162 -13.13 21.82 -16.18
N SER A 163 -13.99 22.17 -17.14
CA SER A 163 -15.01 21.25 -17.67
C SER A 163 -14.38 20.04 -18.34
N ASN A 164 -13.36 20.25 -19.17
CA ASN A 164 -12.67 19.16 -19.86
C ASN A 164 -11.88 18.29 -18.88
N VAL A 165 -11.24 18.90 -17.88
CA VAL A 165 -10.54 18.21 -16.79
C VAL A 165 -11.50 17.35 -15.98
N LYS A 166 -12.70 17.86 -15.69
CA LYS A 166 -13.76 17.12 -15.01
C LYS A 166 -14.20 15.91 -15.83
N ASP A 167 -14.48 16.10 -17.10
CA ASP A 167 -14.92 15.01 -17.98
C ASP A 167 -13.86 13.89 -18.13
N TRP A 168 -12.57 14.22 -18.03
CA TRP A 168 -11.47 13.25 -18.23
C TRP A 168 -10.93 12.62 -16.95
N TYR A 169 -10.86 13.37 -15.84
CA TYR A 169 -10.04 13.03 -14.68
C TYR A 169 -10.78 13.01 -13.35
N ASP A 170 -12.05 13.42 -13.34
CA ASP A 170 -12.97 13.20 -12.24
C ASP A 170 -13.53 11.76 -12.27
N GLY A 171 -14.38 11.42 -11.31
CA GLY A 171 -15.17 10.19 -11.33
C GLY A 171 -14.94 9.26 -10.14
N TYR A 172 -14.13 9.67 -9.15
CA TYR A 172 -14.00 8.93 -7.90
C TYR A 172 -14.86 9.59 -6.82
N LYS A 173 -15.79 8.81 -6.28
CA LYS A 173 -16.57 9.19 -5.11
C LYS A 173 -16.23 8.29 -3.94
N PHE A 174 -15.65 8.88 -2.90
CA PHE A 174 -15.30 8.21 -1.65
C PHE A 174 -16.13 8.83 -0.53
N GLY A 175 -17.03 8.06 0.07
CA GLY A 175 -18.07 8.61 0.94
C GLY A 175 -18.84 9.73 0.24
N ASP A 176 -18.81 10.93 0.83
CA ASP A 176 -19.46 12.14 0.31
C ASP A 176 -18.52 13.05 -0.50
N SER A 177 -17.24 12.68 -0.65
CA SER A 177 -16.26 13.48 -1.40
C SER A 177 -16.10 12.99 -2.83
N GLU A 178 -16.10 13.93 -3.78
CA GLU A 178 -15.68 13.72 -5.15
C GLU A 178 -14.23 14.18 -5.29
N VAL A 179 -13.37 13.32 -5.85
CA VAL A 179 -11.94 13.58 -6.00
C VAL A 179 -11.43 13.17 -7.37
N TYR A 180 -10.42 13.92 -7.83
CA TYR A 180 -9.76 13.73 -9.10
C TYR A 180 -8.52 12.85 -8.94
N ASN A 181 -8.18 12.11 -9.99
CA ASN A 181 -6.96 11.30 -10.04
C ASN A 181 -5.70 12.20 -9.99
N PRO A 182 -4.85 12.13 -8.95
CA PRO A 182 -3.71 13.04 -8.80
C PRO A 182 -2.71 12.95 -9.95
N TRP A 183 -2.39 11.74 -10.41
CA TRP A 183 -1.43 11.53 -11.50
C TRP A 183 -1.90 12.18 -12.80
N SER A 184 -3.17 12.04 -13.13
CA SER A 184 -3.75 12.60 -14.35
C SER A 184 -3.78 14.13 -14.31
N ILE A 185 -4.16 14.71 -13.17
CA ILE A 185 -4.13 16.17 -12.97
C ILE A 185 -2.69 16.69 -13.07
N LEU A 186 -1.73 16.08 -12.38
CA LEU A 186 -0.33 16.53 -12.41
C LEU A 186 0.26 16.49 -13.83
N ASN A 187 -0.04 15.43 -14.59
CA ASN A 187 0.41 15.33 -15.98
C ASN A 187 -0.30 16.34 -16.89
N PHE A 188 -1.60 16.53 -16.74
CA PHE A 188 -2.32 17.57 -17.47
C PHE A 188 -1.76 18.97 -17.16
N LEU A 189 -1.51 19.28 -15.89
CA LEU A 189 -0.90 20.54 -15.48
C LEU A 189 0.51 20.72 -16.08
N ARG A 190 1.27 19.64 -16.25
CA ARG A 190 2.61 19.68 -16.85
C ARG A 190 2.59 19.83 -18.37
N PHE A 191 1.79 19.03 -19.06
CA PHE A 191 1.82 18.89 -20.52
C PHE A 191 0.75 19.72 -21.25
N LYS A 192 -0.29 20.17 -20.53
CA LYS A 192 -1.42 20.93 -21.07
C LYS A 192 -2.21 20.19 -22.14
N GLU A 193 -2.24 18.86 -22.08
CA GLU A 193 -2.91 18.01 -23.04
C GLU A 193 -3.77 16.97 -22.33
N LEU A 194 -5.00 16.79 -22.81
CA LEU A 194 -5.90 15.74 -22.33
C LEU A 194 -5.48 14.42 -22.93
N ARG A 195 -4.99 13.52 -22.08
CA ARG A 195 -4.59 12.16 -22.43
C ARG A 195 -4.99 11.19 -21.32
N ALA A 196 -5.08 9.92 -21.67
CA ALA A 196 -5.35 8.83 -20.72
C ALA A 196 -4.10 8.48 -19.88
N TYR A 197 -3.61 9.42 -19.07
CA TYR A 197 -2.36 9.31 -18.30
C TYR A 197 -2.32 8.13 -17.32
N TRP A 198 -3.48 7.58 -16.95
CA TRP A 198 -3.58 6.43 -16.07
C TRP A 198 -3.29 5.09 -16.77
N VAL A 199 -3.58 4.96 -18.08
CA VAL A 199 -3.51 3.68 -18.81
C VAL A 199 -2.09 3.11 -18.84
N ASP A 200 -1.07 3.97 -18.84
CA ASP A 200 0.34 3.56 -18.93
C ASP A 200 0.93 3.09 -17.58
N THR A 201 0.15 3.09 -16.49
CA THR A 201 0.66 2.83 -15.13
C THR A 201 0.30 1.47 -14.52
N SER A 202 -0.54 0.66 -15.18
CA SER A 202 -1.14 -0.52 -14.53
C SER A 202 -0.38 -1.84 -14.77
N GLY A 203 0.00 -2.52 -13.67
CA GLY A 203 0.34 -3.94 -13.64
C GLY A 203 -0.93 -4.81 -13.71
N ASN A 204 -1.46 -5.01 -14.92
CA ASN A 204 -2.74 -5.71 -15.15
C ASN A 204 -2.69 -7.23 -14.99
N ASP A 205 -1.61 -7.81 -14.47
CA ASP A 205 -1.44 -9.26 -14.47
C ASP A 205 -2.42 -9.97 -13.51
N LEU A 206 -2.73 -9.36 -12.37
CA LEU A 206 -3.76 -9.85 -11.46
C LEU A 206 -5.14 -9.88 -12.15
N ILE A 207 -5.50 -8.80 -12.86
CA ILE A 207 -6.78 -8.72 -13.58
C ILE A 207 -6.83 -9.77 -14.69
N LYS A 208 -5.74 -9.97 -15.45
CA LYS A 208 -5.67 -11.02 -16.47
C LYS A 208 -5.87 -12.41 -15.88
N ASP A 209 -5.29 -12.68 -14.71
CA ASP A 209 -5.42 -13.98 -14.06
C ASP A 209 -6.82 -14.21 -13.48
N VAL A 210 -7.46 -13.16 -12.96
CA VAL A 210 -8.89 -13.21 -12.58
C VAL A 210 -9.77 -13.43 -13.82
N LEU A 211 -9.48 -12.75 -14.93
CA LEU A 211 -10.22 -12.90 -16.20
C LEU A 211 -10.14 -14.32 -16.78
N LYS A 212 -9.08 -15.09 -16.51
CA LYS A 212 -8.99 -16.50 -16.92
C LYS A 212 -9.92 -17.42 -16.14
N LYS A 213 -10.40 -17.00 -14.97
CA LYS A 213 -11.24 -17.80 -14.06
C LYS A 213 -12.71 -17.34 -14.03
N ILE A 214 -13.12 -16.50 -14.98
CA ILE A 214 -14.44 -15.84 -14.97
C ILE A 214 -15.61 -16.82 -15.11
N THR A 215 -16.68 -16.52 -14.39
CA THR A 215 -17.97 -17.19 -14.51
C THR A 215 -18.80 -16.63 -15.65
N LYS A 216 -19.82 -17.39 -16.07
CA LYS A 216 -20.81 -16.94 -17.06
C LYS A 216 -21.46 -15.61 -16.66
N ASN A 217 -21.76 -15.43 -15.36
CA ASN A 217 -22.35 -14.21 -14.82
C ASN A 217 -21.42 -12.99 -15.01
N THR A 218 -20.12 -13.18 -14.82
CA THR A 218 -19.12 -12.12 -15.03
C THR A 218 -19.04 -11.72 -16.51
N ILE A 219 -19.10 -12.69 -17.43
CA ILE A 219 -19.13 -12.42 -18.88
C ILE A 219 -20.37 -11.61 -19.24
N GLU A 220 -21.55 -12.02 -18.80
CA GLU A 220 -22.81 -11.30 -19.06
C GLU A 220 -22.77 -9.87 -18.51
N ALA A 221 -22.18 -9.69 -17.32
CA ALA A 221 -22.00 -8.36 -16.72
C ALA A 221 -21.05 -7.47 -17.56
N LEU A 222 -19.96 -8.03 -18.08
CA LEU A 222 -19.02 -7.32 -18.96
C LEU A 222 -19.68 -6.97 -20.31
N GLU A 223 -20.45 -7.86 -20.90
CA GLU A 223 -21.19 -7.60 -22.15
C GLU A 223 -22.15 -6.42 -22.01
N ARG A 224 -22.88 -6.36 -20.88
CA ARG A 224 -23.76 -5.22 -20.57
C ARG A 224 -22.97 -3.92 -20.49
N LEU A 225 -21.83 -3.91 -19.79
CA LEU A 225 -20.95 -2.74 -19.73
C LEU A 225 -20.43 -2.32 -21.12
N PHE A 226 -20.03 -3.27 -21.98
CA PHE A 226 -19.59 -2.98 -23.35
C PHE A 226 -20.71 -2.42 -24.24
N ASN A 227 -21.96 -2.79 -23.97
CA ASN A 227 -23.13 -2.23 -24.65
C ASN A 227 -23.56 -0.86 -24.08
N GLY A 228 -22.80 -0.29 -23.15
CA GLY A 228 -23.11 0.99 -22.49
C GLY A 228 -24.23 0.89 -21.45
N GLU A 229 -24.61 -0.32 -21.06
CA GLU A 229 -25.57 -0.51 -19.98
C GLU A 229 -24.91 -0.36 -18.60
N GLY A 230 -25.67 0.15 -17.63
CA GLY A 230 -25.23 0.20 -16.24
C GLY A 230 -25.25 -1.18 -15.56
N LEU A 231 -24.27 -1.41 -14.69
CA LEU A 231 -24.20 -2.57 -13.81
C LEU A 231 -24.27 -2.10 -12.35
N LYS A 232 -25.11 -2.76 -11.55
CA LYS A 232 -25.14 -2.57 -10.09
C LYS A 232 -24.57 -3.81 -9.43
N GLN A 233 -23.48 -3.65 -8.68
CA GLN A 233 -22.86 -4.71 -7.90
C GLN A 233 -22.80 -4.31 -6.42
N ASN A 234 -22.85 -5.29 -5.54
CA ASN A 234 -22.61 -5.06 -4.13
C ASN A 234 -21.11 -5.06 -3.86
N ILE A 235 -20.59 -3.95 -3.36
CA ILE A 235 -19.20 -3.88 -2.92
C ILE A 235 -19.16 -4.32 -1.46
N SER A 236 -18.44 -5.40 -1.18
CA SER A 236 -18.14 -5.78 0.20
C SER A 236 -16.85 -5.07 0.64
N GLY A 237 -16.87 -4.37 1.77
CA GLY A 237 -15.64 -3.90 2.42
C GLY A 237 -14.76 -5.03 2.98
N THR A 238 -15.14 -6.29 2.73
CA THR A 238 -14.55 -7.49 3.34
C THR A 238 -13.79 -8.38 2.37
N SER A 239 -13.68 -7.98 1.10
CA SER A 239 -12.94 -8.71 0.08
C SER A 239 -11.45 -8.66 0.38
N ASP A 240 -10.80 -9.82 0.41
CA ASP A 240 -9.37 -9.99 0.67
C ASP A 240 -8.71 -10.75 -0.50
N LEU A 241 -7.38 -10.79 -0.50
CA LEU A 241 -6.62 -11.44 -1.57
C LEU A 241 -7.00 -12.92 -1.75
N SER A 242 -7.28 -13.64 -0.65
CA SER A 242 -7.74 -15.03 -0.71
C SER A 242 -9.10 -15.16 -1.40
N LYS A 243 -10.06 -14.26 -1.09
CA LYS A 243 -11.40 -14.22 -1.71
C LYS A 243 -11.37 -13.84 -3.19
N LEU A 244 -10.51 -12.89 -3.56
CA LEU A 244 -10.28 -12.49 -4.96
C LEU A 244 -9.71 -13.63 -5.81
N LEU A 245 -9.11 -14.64 -5.18
CA LEU A 245 -8.34 -15.68 -5.85
C LEU A 245 -8.93 -17.09 -5.66
N SER A 246 -9.88 -17.23 -4.75
CA SER A 246 -10.77 -18.40 -4.58
C SER A 246 -11.98 -18.29 -5.50
N GLU A 247 -12.46 -19.42 -6.02
CA GLU A 247 -13.69 -19.50 -6.82
C GLU A 247 -14.97 -19.13 -6.03
N ASP A 248 -14.87 -18.97 -4.70
CA ASP A 248 -16.01 -18.83 -3.78
C ASP A 248 -16.79 -17.50 -3.86
N GLU A 249 -16.36 -16.52 -4.66
CA GLU A 249 -17.09 -15.25 -4.90
C GLU A 249 -17.25 -14.87 -6.39
N LEU A 250 -16.98 -15.77 -7.35
CA LEU A 250 -17.23 -15.56 -8.79
C LEU A 250 -18.57 -16.14 -9.27
#